data_AF-A0A954Y9W2-F1
#
_entry.id   AF-A0A954Y9W2-F1
#
_cell.length_a   1.000
_cell.length_b   1.000
_cell.length_c   1.000
_cell.angle_alpha   90.00
_cell.angle_beta   90.00
_cell.angle_gamma   90.00
#
_symmetry.space_group_name_H-M   'P 1'
#
loop_
_entity.id
_entity.type
_entity.pdbx_description
1 polymer ?
#
loop_
_entity_poly.entity_id
_entity_poly.type
_entity_poly.pdbx_seq_one_letter_code
_entity_poly.pdbx_strand_id
1 'polypeptide(L)'
;MRPSNATKDLRRRIASMGAWTAVVIVATGIVGVWPTRALAGDGGAVAMAAGLVVAVLGAWVSQLVTLAMSRGGPQHVAVAALAGLGARFVMTFGLAVVVLFARALPTDTFLLWVGIGQTVALGVDVWSLTRIAPLMVGEAKC
;
A
#
# COMPACT_ATOMS: atom_id res chain seq x y z
N MET A 1 17.46 -23.41 -12.66
CA MET A 1 16.42 -22.91 -13.58
C MET A 1 16.62 -21.42 -13.80
N ARG A 2 16.81 -20.95 -15.04
CA ARG A 2 16.86 -19.50 -15.33
C ARG A 2 15.42 -18.94 -15.27
N PRO A 3 15.17 -17.83 -14.55
CA PRO A 3 13.85 -17.19 -14.57
C PRO A 3 13.53 -16.74 -16.00
N SER A 4 12.33 -17.06 -16.49
CA SER A 4 11.86 -16.61 -17.81
C SER A 4 11.74 -15.08 -17.84
N ASN A 5 11.78 -14.49 -19.03
CA ASN A 5 11.63 -13.04 -19.19
C ASN A 5 10.29 -12.54 -18.61
N ALA A 6 9.24 -13.35 -18.70
CA ALA A 6 7.92 -13.06 -18.12
C ALA A 6 7.97 -12.84 -16.59
N THR A 7 8.74 -13.64 -15.85
CA THR A 7 8.87 -13.47 -14.39
C THR A 7 9.59 -12.16 -14.02
N LYS A 8 10.56 -11.73 -14.85
CA LYS A 8 11.27 -10.46 -14.63
C LYS A 8 10.35 -9.26 -14.89
N ASP A 9 9.55 -9.31 -15.94
CA ASP A 9 8.59 -8.24 -16.27
C ASP A 9 7.50 -8.11 -15.21
N LEU A 10 6.98 -9.23 -14.69
CA LEU A 10 6.03 -9.22 -13.58
C LEU A 10 6.62 -8.57 -12.32
N ARG A 11 7.84 -8.96 -11.92
CA ARG A 11 8.52 -8.36 -10.76
C ARG A 11 8.75 -6.87 -10.94
N ARG A 12 9.14 -6.42 -12.14
CA ARG A 12 9.33 -5.00 -12.45
C ARG A 12 8.03 -4.23 -12.35
N ARG A 13 6.92 -4.79 -12.84
CA ARG A 13 5.58 -4.20 -12.72
C ARG A 13 5.14 -4.09 -11.26
N ILE A 14 5.29 -5.15 -10.47
CA ILE A 14 4.96 -5.12 -9.03
C ILE A 14 5.80 -4.07 -8.29
N ALA A 15 7.10 -4.00 -8.56
CA ALA A 15 7.95 -2.97 -7.97
C ALA A 15 7.52 -1.54 -8.38
N SER A 16 7.15 -1.35 -9.65
CA SER A 16 6.65 -0.06 -10.13
C SER A 16 5.32 0.33 -9.47
N MET A 17 4.47 -0.63 -9.10
CA MET A 17 3.23 -0.36 -8.37
C MET A 17 3.52 0.21 -7.00
N GLY A 18 4.56 -0.26 -6.30
CA GLY A 18 4.99 0.29 -5.01
C GLY A 18 5.40 1.74 -5.07
N ALA A 19 6.18 2.08 -6.10
CA ALA A 19 6.55 3.47 -6.36
C ALA A 19 5.30 4.33 -6.64
N TRP A 20 4.37 3.83 -7.46
CA TRP A 20 3.12 4.54 -7.73
C TRP A 20 2.26 4.75 -6.49
N THR A 21 2.10 3.73 -5.64
CA THR A 21 1.36 3.87 -4.38
C THR A 21 1.95 4.97 -3.49
N ALA A 22 3.27 5.01 -3.36
CA ALA A 22 3.94 6.07 -2.60
C ALA A 22 3.69 7.46 -3.21
N VAL A 23 3.80 7.58 -4.53
CA VAL A 23 3.54 8.85 -5.24
C VAL A 23 2.11 9.34 -5.02
N VAL A 24 1.10 8.46 -5.18
CA VAL A 24 -0.31 8.85 -5.01
C VAL A 24 -0.59 9.22 -3.55
N ILE A 25 -0.03 8.50 -2.58
CA ILE A 25 -0.18 8.86 -1.16
C ILE A 25 0.43 10.23 -0.87
N VAL A 26 1.64 10.51 -1.37
CA VAL A 26 2.29 11.81 -1.19
C VAL A 26 1.47 12.93 -1.84
N ALA A 27 0.96 12.72 -3.06
CA ALA A 27 0.10 13.69 -3.73
C ALA A 27 -1.18 13.98 -2.92
N THR A 28 -1.83 12.94 -2.38
CA THR A 28 -2.99 13.10 -1.48
C THR A 28 -2.62 13.87 -0.23
N GLY A 29 -1.45 13.60 0.35
CA GLY A 29 -0.93 14.34 1.50
C GLY A 29 -0.74 15.82 1.20
N ILE A 30 -0.12 16.17 0.06
CA ILE A 30 0.09 17.56 -0.36
C ILE A 30 -1.24 18.31 -0.47
N VAL A 31 -2.24 17.71 -1.11
CA VAL A 31 -3.59 18.28 -1.21
C VAL A 31 -4.26 18.41 0.17
N GLY A 32 -3.99 17.46 1.06
CA GLY A 32 -4.50 17.40 2.43
C GLY A 32 -3.88 18.35 3.45
N VAL A 33 -2.68 18.90 3.18
CA VAL A 33 -1.96 19.75 4.16
C VAL A 33 -2.80 20.94 4.56
N TRP A 34 -3.32 21.68 3.58
CA TRP A 34 -4.05 22.92 3.81
C TRP A 34 -5.31 22.73 4.66
N PRO A 35 -6.27 21.85 4.29
CA PRO A 35 -7.45 21.63 5.11
C PRO A 35 -7.12 21.05 6.49
N THR A 36 -6.09 20.20 6.60
CA THR A 36 -5.67 19.64 7.90
C THR A 36 -5.13 20.70 8.83
N ARG A 37 -4.27 21.61 8.32
CA ARG A 37 -3.75 22.73 9.11
C ARG A 37 -4.87 23.68 9.54
N ALA A 38 -5.85 23.93 8.67
CA ALA A 38 -6.98 24.79 8.98
C ALA A 38 -7.86 24.22 10.12
N LEU A 39 -8.03 22.90 10.18
CA LEU A 39 -8.92 22.24 11.15
C LEU A 39 -8.21 21.84 12.46
N ALA A 40 -6.96 21.41 12.40
CA ALA A 40 -6.25 20.77 13.52
C ALA A 40 -4.91 21.46 13.87
N GLY A 41 -4.58 22.57 13.22
CA GLY A 41 -3.34 23.31 13.43
C GLY A 41 -2.08 22.53 12.99
N ASP A 42 -0.92 23.00 13.44
CA ASP A 42 0.37 22.40 13.07
C ASP A 42 0.55 20.98 13.61
N GLY A 43 0.02 20.70 14.80
CA GLY A 43 0.01 19.34 15.36
C GLY A 43 -0.75 18.34 14.47
N GLY A 44 -1.83 18.79 13.83
CA GLY A 44 -2.59 18.00 12.87
C GLY A 44 -1.79 17.63 11.62
N ALA A 45 -0.97 18.56 11.10
CA ALA A 45 -0.11 18.30 9.94
C ALA A 45 0.96 17.24 10.24
N VAL A 46 1.52 17.23 11.46
CA VAL A 46 2.45 16.18 11.91
C VAL A 46 1.73 14.83 12.05
N ALA A 47 0.52 14.82 12.63
CA ALA A 47 -0.30 13.62 12.72
C ALA A 47 -0.66 13.05 11.35
N MET A 48 -0.97 13.92 10.38
CA MET A 48 -1.19 13.55 8.98
C MET A 48 0.04 12.86 8.41
N ALA A 49 1.21 13.49 8.50
CA ALA A 49 2.46 12.93 7.96
C ALA A 49 2.74 11.55 8.55
N ALA A 50 2.57 11.38 9.86
CA ALA A 50 2.72 10.09 10.52
C ALA A 50 1.71 9.04 10.00
N GLY A 51 0.43 9.41 9.86
CA GLY A 51 -0.60 8.50 9.35
C GLY A 51 -0.33 8.04 7.91
N LEU A 52 0.12 8.95 7.05
CA LEU A 52 0.53 8.64 5.68
C LEU A 52 1.76 7.73 5.62
N VAL A 53 2.77 7.97 6.48
CA VAL A 53 3.95 7.09 6.60
C VAL A 53 3.53 5.67 6.99
N VAL A 54 2.64 5.52 7.97
CA VAL A 54 2.11 4.21 8.37
C VAL A 54 1.41 3.51 7.20
N ALA A 55 0.62 4.24 6.41
CA ALA A 55 -0.03 3.68 5.22
C ALA A 55 0.97 3.24 4.14
N VAL A 56 2.01 4.03 3.87
CA VAL A 56 3.07 3.68 2.92
C VAL A 56 3.82 2.43 3.37
N LEU A 57 4.20 2.36 4.65
CA LEU A 57 4.90 1.20 5.21
C LEU A 57 4.05 -0.06 5.11
N GLY A 58 2.76 0.03 5.45
CA GLY A 58 1.82 -1.09 5.27
C GLY A 58 1.73 -1.56 3.82
N ALA A 59 1.64 -0.63 2.86
CA ALA A 59 1.61 -0.96 1.43
C ALA A 59 2.91 -1.62 0.95
N TRP A 60 4.06 -1.14 1.40
CA TRP A 60 5.36 -1.73 1.08
C TRP A 60 5.49 -3.15 1.62
N VAL A 61 5.08 -3.39 2.87
CA VAL A 61 5.09 -4.73 3.47
C VAL A 61 4.21 -5.69 2.66
N SER A 62 3.01 -5.25 2.24
CA SER A 62 2.14 -6.03 1.35
C SER A 62 2.89 -6.55 0.14
N GLN A 63 3.58 -5.65 -0.56
CA GLN A 63 4.25 -5.95 -1.81
C GLN A 63 5.46 -6.84 -1.63
N LEU A 64 6.25 -6.62 -0.56
CA LEU A 64 7.37 -7.48 -0.23
C LEU A 64 6.92 -8.91 0.05
N VAL A 65 5.82 -9.08 0.80
CA VAL A 65 5.24 -10.40 1.08
C VAL A 65 4.73 -11.03 -0.22
N THR A 66 4.00 -10.29 -1.05
CA THR A 66 3.53 -10.79 -2.34
C THR A 66 4.69 -11.22 -3.24
N LEU A 67 5.76 -10.41 -3.36
CA LEU A 67 6.95 -10.71 -4.17
C LEU A 67 7.77 -11.91 -3.65
N ALA A 68 7.80 -12.09 -2.33
CA ALA A 68 8.47 -13.22 -1.70
C ALA A 68 7.73 -14.53 -1.97
N MET A 69 6.39 -14.49 -1.95
CA MET A 69 5.52 -15.65 -2.09
C MET A 69 5.12 -15.95 -3.54
N SER A 70 5.27 -15.01 -4.48
CA SER A 70 4.92 -15.18 -5.90
C SER A 70 5.91 -16.05 -6.70
N ARG A 71 6.63 -16.98 -6.06
CA ARG A 71 7.68 -17.80 -6.69
C ARG A 71 7.17 -19.08 -7.38
N GLY A 72 5.87 -19.22 -7.61
CA GLY A 72 5.29 -20.38 -8.29
C GLY A 72 4.18 -20.04 -9.30
N GLY A 73 3.37 -21.03 -9.67
CA GLY A 73 2.31 -20.89 -10.68
C GLY A 73 1.16 -19.92 -10.30
N PRO A 74 0.17 -19.75 -11.19
CA PRO A 74 -0.88 -18.72 -11.07
C PRO A 74 -1.66 -18.76 -9.75
N GLN A 75 -1.93 -19.97 -9.23
CA GLN A 75 -2.63 -20.16 -7.96
C GLN A 75 -1.86 -19.56 -6.77
N HIS A 76 -0.52 -19.58 -6.81
CA HIS A 76 0.30 -18.99 -5.75
C HIS A 76 0.29 -17.46 -5.78
N VAL A 77 -0.04 -16.83 -6.90
CA VAL A 77 -0.18 -15.37 -6.99
C VAL A 77 -1.39 -14.88 -6.20
N ALA A 78 -2.53 -15.58 -6.30
CA ALA A 78 -3.73 -15.25 -5.53
C ALA A 78 -3.48 -15.37 -4.01
N VAL A 79 -2.84 -16.47 -3.58
CA VAL A 79 -2.46 -16.68 -2.17
C VAL A 79 -1.46 -15.61 -1.70
N ALA A 80 -0.46 -15.28 -2.53
CA ALA A 80 0.52 -14.25 -2.22
C ALA A 80 -0.09 -12.84 -2.11
N ALA A 81 -1.13 -12.55 -2.90
CA ALA A 81 -1.87 -11.28 -2.82
C ALA A 81 -2.69 -11.20 -1.52
N LEU A 82 -3.40 -12.27 -1.16
CA LEU A 82 -4.14 -12.35 0.12
C LEU A 82 -3.20 -12.25 1.33
N ALA A 83 -2.06 -12.94 1.28
CA ALA A 83 -1.03 -12.87 2.31
C ALA A 83 -0.44 -11.44 2.43
N GLY A 84 -0.20 -10.78 1.30
CA GLY A 84 0.24 -9.38 1.27
C GLY A 84 -0.78 -8.44 1.93
N LEU A 85 -2.05 -8.56 1.57
CA LEU A 85 -3.16 -7.81 2.19
C LEU A 85 -3.24 -8.04 3.70
N GLY A 86 -3.11 -9.29 4.15
CA GLY A 86 -3.05 -9.63 5.57
C GLY A 86 -1.86 -8.98 6.28
N ALA A 87 -0.66 -9.08 5.70
CA ALA A 87 0.55 -8.50 6.26
C ALA A 87 0.46 -6.97 6.36
N ARG A 88 -0.11 -6.32 5.34
CA ARG A 88 -0.41 -4.89 5.34
C ARG A 88 -1.33 -4.50 6.47
N PHE A 89 -2.41 -5.25 6.68
CA PHE A 89 -3.37 -4.97 7.75
C PHE A 89 -2.69 -5.09 9.11
N VAL A 90 -1.96 -6.18 9.36
CA VAL A 90 -1.22 -6.39 10.61
C VAL A 90 -0.21 -5.28 10.86
N MET A 91 0.57 -4.89 9.85
CA MET A 91 1.56 -3.82 9.97
C MET A 91 0.90 -2.47 10.27
N THR A 92 -0.11 -2.10 9.49
CA THR A 92 -0.79 -0.81 9.63
C THR A 92 -1.49 -0.71 10.97
N PHE A 93 -2.24 -1.75 11.34
CA PHE A 93 -2.96 -1.81 12.59
C PHE A 93 -2.00 -1.82 13.79
N GLY A 94 -0.94 -2.63 13.73
CA GLY A 94 0.08 -2.69 14.77
C GLY A 94 0.77 -1.33 14.99
N LEU A 95 1.19 -0.67 13.92
CA LEU A 95 1.78 0.67 14.00
C LEU A 95 0.78 1.72 14.52
N ALA A 96 -0.47 1.67 14.05
CA ALA A 96 -1.50 2.57 14.54
C ALA A 96 -1.73 2.39 16.05
N VAL A 97 -1.84 1.16 16.52
CA VAL A 97 -1.97 0.84 17.95
C VAL A 97 -0.77 1.36 18.75
N VAL A 98 0.46 1.14 18.28
CA VAL A 98 1.67 1.66 18.95
C VAL A 98 1.64 3.19 19.08
N VAL A 99 1.28 3.90 18.01
CA VAL A 99 1.18 5.37 18.03
C VAL A 99 0.05 5.86 18.94
N LEU A 100 -1.10 5.17 18.95
CA LEU A 100 -2.21 5.47 19.86
C LEU A 100 -1.78 5.36 21.33
N PHE A 101 -1.05 4.30 21.68
CA PHE A 101 -0.56 4.11 23.04
C PHE A 101 0.50 5.14 23.42
N ALA A 102 1.33 5.59 22.47
CA ALA A 102 2.32 6.62 22.72
C ALA A 102 1.70 8.00 23.04
N ARG A 103 0.43 8.24 22.65
CA ARG A 103 -0.29 9.53 22.83
C ARG A 103 0.49 10.77 22.38
N ALA A 104 1.46 10.58 21.47
CA ALA A 104 2.37 11.62 21.04
C ALA A 104 1.77 12.56 19.98
N LEU A 105 0.61 12.19 19.41
CA LEU A 105 -0.02 12.86 18.27
C LEU A 105 -1.53 13.03 18.49
N PRO A 106 -2.17 14.03 17.84
CA PRO A 106 -3.63 14.13 17.78
C PRO A 106 -4.25 12.88 17.15
N THR A 107 -4.79 12.00 17.99
CA THR A 107 -5.31 10.69 17.63
C THR A 107 -6.31 10.74 16.48
N ASP A 108 -7.26 11.67 16.53
CA ASP A 108 -8.34 11.74 15.53
C ASP A 108 -7.80 12.04 14.14
N THR A 109 -6.89 13.02 14.04
CA THR A 109 -6.26 13.40 12.77
C THR A 109 -5.34 12.29 12.27
N PHE A 110 -4.58 11.65 13.17
CA PHE A 110 -3.73 10.52 12.81
C PHE A 110 -4.54 9.36 12.23
N LEU A 111 -5.58 8.90 12.93
CA LEU A 111 -6.42 7.77 12.49
C LEU A 111 -7.15 8.06 11.19
N LEU A 112 -7.65 9.29 11.03
CA LEU A 112 -8.27 9.73 9.78
C LEU A 112 -7.30 9.59 8.60
N TRP A 113 -6.07 10.06 8.76
CA TRP A 113 -5.06 10.03 7.70
C TRP A 113 -4.49 8.64 7.44
N VAL A 114 -4.42 7.77 8.45
CA VAL A 114 -4.19 6.33 8.24
C VAL A 114 -5.30 5.76 7.36
N GLY A 115 -6.57 6.02 7.68
CA GLY A 115 -7.72 5.53 6.91
C GLY A 115 -7.74 6.01 5.46
N ILE A 116 -7.47 7.31 5.23
CA ILE A 116 -7.36 7.89 3.89
C ILE A 116 -6.20 7.23 3.13
N GLY A 117 -5.01 7.12 3.74
CA GLY A 117 -3.86 6.48 3.13
C GLY A 117 -4.13 5.02 2.75
N GLN A 118 -4.82 4.27 3.62
CA GLN A 118 -5.23 2.90 3.33
C GLN A 118 -6.21 2.81 2.16
N THR A 119 -7.19 3.71 2.11
CA THR A 119 -8.18 3.77 1.02
C THR A 119 -7.49 4.06 -0.31
N VAL A 120 -6.58 5.05 -0.35
CA VAL A 120 -5.79 5.39 -1.53
C VAL A 120 -4.98 4.18 -2.01
N ALA A 121 -4.25 3.53 -1.10
CA ALA A 121 -3.43 2.39 -1.49
C ALA A 121 -4.26 1.17 -1.93
N LEU A 122 -5.46 0.96 -1.36
CA LEU A 122 -6.40 -0.05 -1.88
C LEU A 122 -6.89 0.31 -3.29
N GLY A 123 -7.19 1.58 -3.55
CA GLY A 123 -7.54 2.06 -4.89
C GLY A 123 -6.45 1.78 -5.91
N VAL A 124 -5.18 2.00 -5.55
CA VAL A 124 -4.03 1.69 -6.41
C VAL A 124 -3.88 0.18 -6.64
N ASP A 125 -4.09 -0.65 -5.60
CA ASP A 125 -4.05 -2.11 -5.72
C ASP A 125 -5.13 -2.62 -6.69
N VAL A 126 -6.38 -2.15 -6.53
CA VAL A 126 -7.50 -2.52 -7.41
C VAL A 126 -7.26 -2.06 -8.84
N TRP A 127 -6.85 -0.80 -9.03
CA TRP A 127 -6.52 -0.27 -10.35
C TRP A 127 -5.41 -1.10 -11.03
N SER A 128 -4.38 -1.46 -10.28
CA SER A 128 -3.27 -2.28 -10.78
C SER A 128 -3.76 -3.67 -11.20
N LEU A 129 -4.58 -4.34 -10.38
CA LEU A 129 -5.14 -5.64 -10.70
C LEU A 129 -5.97 -5.61 -11.98
N THR A 130 -6.80 -4.58 -12.20
CA THR A 130 -7.57 -4.43 -13.44
C THR A 130 -6.70 -4.27 -14.69
N ARG A 131 -5.48 -3.73 -14.57
CA ARG A 131 -4.52 -3.61 -15.67
C ARG A 131 -3.74 -4.90 -15.93
N ILE A 132 -3.53 -5.73 -14.91
CA ILE A 132 -2.76 -6.98 -15.03
C ILE A 132 -3.65 -8.16 -15.46
N ALA A 133 -4.90 -8.20 -14.99
CA ALA A 133 -5.81 -9.32 -15.23
C ALA A 133 -5.96 -9.73 -16.72
N PRO A 134 -6.07 -8.81 -17.69
CA PRO A 134 -6.17 -9.18 -19.11
C PRO A 134 -4.95 -9.94 -19.64
N LEU A 135 -3.75 -9.66 -19.11
CA LEU A 135 -2.52 -10.33 -19.53
C LEU A 135 -2.49 -11.79 -19.08
N MET A 136 -3.03 -12.08 -17.89
CA MET A 136 -3.09 -13.46 -17.38
C MET A 136 -4.11 -14.33 -18.13
N VAL A 137 -5.21 -13.74 -18.62
CA VAL A 137 -6.23 -14.45 -19.40
C VAL A 137 -5.77 -14.73 -20.83
N GLY A 138 -4.96 -13.83 -21.41
CA GLY A 138 -4.40 -14.01 -22.76
C GLY A 138 -3.47 -15.21 -22.86
N GLU A 139 -2.62 -15.45 -21.86
CA GLU A 139 -1.69 -16.59 -21.84
C GLU A 139 -2.37 -17.94 -21.59
N ALA A 140 -3.53 -17.96 -20.92
CA ALA A 140 -4.26 -19.21 -20.66
C ALA A 140 -4.95 -19.81 -21.90
N LYS A 141 -4.96 -19.08 -23.02
CA LYS A 141 -5.58 -19.51 -24.29
C LYS A 141 -4.58 -20.05 -25.32
N CYS A 142 -3.28 -20.07 -25.00
CA CYS A 142 -2.22 -20.63 -25.82
C CYS A 142 -1.70 -21.93 -25.21
#